data_AF-A0A9J7BWE1-F1
#
_entry.id   AF-A0A9J7BWE1-F1
#
_cell.length_a   1.000
_cell.length_b   1.000
_cell.length_c   1.000
_cell.angle_alpha   90.00
_cell.angle_beta   90.00
_cell.angle_gamma   90.00
#
_symmetry.space_group_name_H-M   'P 1'
#
loop_
_entity.id
_entity.type
_entity.pdbx_description
1 polymer ?
#
loop_
_entity_poly.entity_id
_entity_poly.type
_entity_poly.pdbx_seq_one_letter_code
_entity_poly.pdbx_strand_id
1 'polypeptide(L)'
;MIDYLTMMLSTDWFLPHWPMIGIDVEESARVPLKQGFRELVLQMMGGVDSYYLINFSRQRKEETRAEFVRLVTESGQLDRFSEAIQEWTDLTHEELTATWVFTRITRELLAGRLPHYAPALEQELLAKIQSFILDPLEDVEFSQICADSRTKWDRYTRTLEPSLPGALADVAISAVRERNFNLFWNKMSMTLSVEERYRLVDWYRATVRFRGDREDLIPRCMCIYDRRDENSG
;
A
#
# COMPACT_ATOMS: atom_id res chain seq x y z
N MET A 1 -6.27 9.11 -1.84
CA MET A 1 -5.23 8.44 -1.05
C MET A 1 -4.42 9.39 -0.19
N ILE A 2 -3.95 10.54 -0.72
CA ILE A 2 -3.10 11.46 0.04
C ILE A 2 -3.68 11.90 1.40
N ASP A 3 -4.97 12.20 1.49
CA ASP A 3 -5.64 12.56 2.76
C ASP A 3 -5.48 11.47 3.83
N TYR A 4 -5.75 10.21 3.47
CA TYR A 4 -5.61 9.09 4.39
C TYR A 4 -4.15 8.84 4.76
N LEU A 5 -3.22 9.00 3.81
CA LEU A 5 -1.79 8.91 4.09
C LEU A 5 -1.36 9.99 5.09
N THR A 6 -1.73 11.25 4.87
CA THR A 6 -1.45 12.36 5.79
C THR A 6 -2.01 12.09 7.18
N MET A 7 -3.27 11.64 7.26
CA MET A 7 -3.89 11.29 8.54
C MET A 7 -3.16 10.14 9.23
N MET A 8 -2.82 9.07 8.50
CA MET A 8 -2.09 7.92 9.02
C MET A 8 -0.70 8.33 9.54
N LEU A 9 0.07 9.11 8.77
CA LEU A 9 1.39 9.59 9.17
C LEU A 9 1.34 10.56 10.35
N SER A 10 0.21 11.25 10.59
CA SER A 10 0.06 12.12 11.76
C SER A 10 -0.05 11.36 13.10
N THR A 11 -0.38 10.05 13.04
CA THR A 11 -0.70 9.24 14.22
C THR A 11 0.53 8.77 14.99
N ASP A 12 0.39 8.63 16.31
CA ASP A 12 1.47 8.09 17.15
C ASP A 12 1.60 6.58 16.98
N TRP A 13 0.48 5.87 16.87
CA TRP A 13 0.47 4.41 16.74
C TRP A 13 1.18 3.92 15.47
N PHE A 14 1.15 4.68 14.38
CA PHE A 14 1.79 4.29 13.13
C PHE A 14 3.25 4.76 13.01
N LEU A 15 3.70 5.73 13.81
CA LEU A 15 5.05 6.28 13.72
C LEU A 15 6.18 5.22 13.71
N PRO A 16 6.14 4.18 14.57
CA PRO A 16 7.18 3.13 14.56
C PRO A 16 7.17 2.27 13.29
N HIS A 17 6.10 2.33 12.50
CA HIS A 17 5.82 1.47 11.36
C HIS A 17 5.99 2.19 10.01
N TRP A 18 6.38 3.47 9.99
CA TRP A 18 6.70 4.20 8.75
C TRP A 18 7.65 3.44 7.80
N PRO A 19 8.72 2.78 8.29
CA PRO A 19 9.61 2.02 7.39
C PRO A 19 8.91 0.87 6.65
N MET A 20 7.83 0.30 7.21
CA MET A 20 7.08 -0.80 6.59
C MET A 20 6.37 -0.36 5.30
N ILE A 21 6.17 0.94 5.10
CA ILE A 21 5.62 1.51 3.86
C ILE A 21 6.67 2.29 3.07
N GLY A 22 7.96 2.11 3.40
CA GLY A 22 9.07 2.70 2.67
C GLY A 22 9.51 4.07 3.12
N ILE A 23 8.98 4.55 4.24
CA ILE A 23 9.35 5.83 4.81
C ILE A 23 10.42 5.60 5.87
N ASP A 24 11.69 5.63 5.43
CA ASP A 24 12.85 5.44 6.29
C ASP A 24 13.60 6.76 6.50
N VAL A 25 12.99 7.63 7.30
CA VAL A 25 13.57 8.92 7.68
C VAL A 25 14.47 8.81 8.90
N GLU A 26 15.39 9.77 9.02
CA GLU A 26 16.23 9.93 10.20
C GLU A 26 15.39 10.05 11.49
N GLU A 27 15.86 9.41 12.56
CA GLU A 27 15.15 9.39 13.86
C GLU A 27 14.89 10.81 14.40
N SER A 28 15.84 11.72 14.19
CA SER A 28 15.72 13.15 14.53
C SER A 28 14.60 13.87 13.77
N ALA A 29 14.27 13.41 12.56
CA ALA A 29 13.26 14.03 11.69
C ALA A 29 11.84 13.46 11.93
N ARG A 30 11.71 12.27 12.53
CA ARG A 30 10.42 11.57 12.73
C ARG A 30 9.40 12.41 13.49
N VAL A 31 9.76 12.94 14.65
CA VAL A 31 8.84 13.71 15.50
C VAL A 31 8.45 15.05 14.87
N PRO A 32 9.39 15.87 14.36
CA PRO A 32 9.04 17.09 13.61
C PRO A 32 8.14 16.83 12.41
N LEU A 33 8.43 15.82 11.59
CA LEU A 33 7.61 15.48 10.43
C LEU A 33 6.20 15.05 10.83
N LYS A 34 6.07 14.18 11.84
CA LYS A 34 4.77 13.80 12.38
C LYS A 34 3.98 15.04 12.81
N GLN A 35 4.62 15.98 13.49
CA GLN A 35 3.96 17.22 13.91
C GLN A 35 3.49 18.07 12.71
N GLY A 36 4.29 18.16 11.64
CA GLY A 36 3.86 18.78 10.40
C GLY A 36 2.66 18.07 9.75
N PHE A 37 2.62 16.74 9.76
CA PHE A 37 1.45 15.98 9.29
C PHE A 37 0.20 16.25 10.15
N ARG A 38 0.35 16.52 11.45
CA ARG A 38 -0.78 16.93 12.31
C ARG A 38 -1.32 18.29 11.92
N GLU A 39 -0.44 19.24 11.65
CA GLU A 39 -0.82 20.58 11.20
C GLU A 39 -1.56 20.51 9.86
N LEU A 40 -1.10 19.67 8.94
CA LEU A 40 -1.79 19.35 7.70
C LEU A 40 -3.20 18.78 7.94
N VAL A 41 -3.36 17.84 8.86
CA VAL A 41 -4.68 17.30 9.21
C VAL A 41 -5.59 18.41 9.75
N LEU A 42 -5.08 19.28 10.63
CA LEU A 42 -5.86 20.41 11.15
C LEU A 42 -6.29 21.39 10.04
N GLN A 43 -5.40 21.66 9.08
CA GLN A 43 -5.73 22.46 7.91
C GLN A 43 -6.79 21.79 7.03
N MET A 44 -6.67 20.48 6.80
CA MET A 44 -7.66 19.69 6.05
C MET A 44 -9.05 19.73 6.71
N MET A 45 -9.10 19.68 8.05
CA MET A 45 -10.36 19.81 8.79
C MET A 45 -10.95 21.22 8.66
N GLY A 46 -10.15 22.26 8.40
CA GLY A 46 -10.68 23.62 8.19
C GLY A 46 -11.54 24.14 9.35
N GLY A 47 -11.32 23.65 10.57
CA GLY A 47 -12.10 23.98 11.76
C GLY A 47 -13.38 23.17 11.97
N VAL A 48 -13.74 22.24 11.08
CA VAL A 48 -14.85 21.32 11.32
C VAL A 48 -14.47 20.23 12.33
N ASP A 49 -15.46 19.72 13.05
CA ASP A 49 -15.30 18.71 14.10
C ASP A 49 -15.49 17.27 13.59
N SER A 50 -16.04 17.10 12.38
CA SER A 50 -16.29 15.80 11.77
C SER A 50 -15.62 15.65 10.39
N TYR A 51 -15.02 14.48 10.15
CA TYR A 51 -14.39 14.16 8.86
C TYR A 51 -15.36 14.26 7.67
N TYR A 52 -16.64 13.95 7.87
CA TYR A 52 -17.67 14.02 6.81
C TYR A 52 -18.03 15.45 6.41
N LEU A 53 -17.66 16.44 7.22
CA LEU A 53 -17.88 17.86 6.93
C LEU A 53 -16.72 18.50 6.18
N ILE A 54 -15.64 17.74 5.91
CA ILE A 54 -14.50 18.23 5.13
C ILE A 54 -14.94 18.51 3.68
N ASN A 55 -14.44 19.60 3.12
CA ASN A 55 -14.56 19.87 1.69
C ASN A 55 -13.63 18.94 0.89
N PHE A 56 -14.18 18.00 0.11
CA PHE A 56 -13.40 17.10 -0.75
C PHE A 56 -13.21 17.59 -2.20
N SER A 57 -13.27 18.92 -2.42
CA SER A 57 -13.01 19.51 -3.73
C SER A 57 -11.63 19.09 -4.27
N ARG A 58 -11.52 19.04 -5.60
CA ARG A 58 -10.26 18.75 -6.30
C ARG A 58 -9.16 19.74 -5.90
N GLN A 59 -9.51 21.03 -5.83
CA GLN A 59 -8.59 22.09 -5.43
C GLN A 59 -8.00 21.82 -4.03
N ARG A 60 -8.85 21.50 -3.03
CA ARG A 60 -8.38 21.23 -1.67
C ARG A 60 -7.43 20.03 -1.62
N LYS A 61 -7.74 18.97 -2.38
CA LYS A 61 -6.85 17.79 -2.50
C LYS A 61 -5.51 18.14 -3.14
N GLU A 62 -5.51 18.99 -4.17
CA GLU A 62 -4.28 19.48 -4.82
C GLU A 62 -3.45 20.35 -3.85
N GLU A 63 -4.10 21.21 -3.05
CA GLU A 63 -3.46 22.00 -2.00
C GLU A 63 -2.85 21.11 -0.91
N THR A 64 -3.60 20.10 -0.42
CA THR A 64 -3.09 19.12 0.56
C THR A 64 -1.87 18.37 0.00
N ARG A 65 -1.90 17.99 -1.29
CA ARG A 65 -0.76 17.33 -1.95
C ARG A 65 0.45 18.25 -2.05
N ALA A 66 0.25 19.50 -2.45
CA ALA A 66 1.34 20.48 -2.56
C ALA A 66 2.00 20.71 -1.19
N GLU A 67 1.19 20.86 -0.14
CA GLU A 67 1.67 21.12 1.21
C GLU A 67 2.34 19.88 1.84
N PHE A 68 1.84 18.68 1.54
CA PHE A 68 2.53 17.42 1.88
C PHE A 68 3.94 17.38 1.29
N VAL A 69 4.06 17.64 -0.01
CA VAL A 69 5.36 17.63 -0.71
C VAL A 69 6.28 18.72 -0.16
N ARG A 70 5.74 19.91 0.11
CA ARG A 70 6.48 21.02 0.71
C ARG A 70 7.05 20.64 2.08
N LEU A 71 6.22 20.10 2.98
CA LEU A 71 6.63 19.66 4.32
C LEU A 71 7.78 18.65 4.26
N VAL A 72 7.66 17.63 3.41
CA VAL A 72 8.70 16.62 3.24
C VAL A 72 9.98 17.22 2.66
N THR A 73 9.86 18.10 1.68
CA THR A 73 11.02 18.78 1.07
C THR A 73 11.77 19.63 2.09
N GLU A 74 11.05 20.43 2.88
CA GLU A 74 11.64 21.31 3.90
C GLU A 74 12.29 20.55 5.06
N SER A 75 11.85 19.31 5.32
CA SER A 75 12.49 18.44 6.32
C SER A 75 13.84 17.86 5.86
N GLY A 76 14.21 18.03 4.59
CA GLY A 76 15.40 17.41 4.01
C GLY A 76 15.29 15.89 3.82
N GLN A 77 14.10 15.31 3.99
CA GLN A 77 13.86 13.86 3.90
C GLN A 77 13.22 13.44 2.56
N LEU A 78 13.25 14.30 1.54
CA LEU A 78 12.57 14.03 0.26
C LEU A 78 13.04 12.72 -0.37
N ASP A 79 14.33 12.43 -0.39
CA ASP A 79 14.86 11.18 -0.98
C ASP A 79 14.40 9.92 -0.21
N ARG A 80 14.10 10.07 1.08
CA ARG A 80 13.60 8.98 1.95
C ARG A 80 12.09 8.80 1.87
N PHE A 81 11.40 9.75 1.23
CA PHE A 81 9.96 9.77 1.05
C PHE A 81 9.56 9.62 -0.42
N SER A 82 10.42 9.95 -1.38
CA SER A 82 10.07 10.19 -2.78
C SER A 82 9.41 8.98 -3.44
N GLU A 83 9.99 7.80 -3.25
CA GLU A 83 9.42 6.54 -3.73
C GLU A 83 8.05 6.27 -3.10
N ALA A 84 7.95 6.38 -1.77
CA ALA A 84 6.69 6.19 -1.05
C ALA A 84 5.63 7.22 -1.49
N ILE A 85 5.97 8.50 -1.62
CA ILE A 85 5.04 9.55 -2.06
C ILE A 85 4.51 9.22 -3.45
N GLN A 86 5.38 8.87 -4.39
CA GLN A 86 4.98 8.58 -5.76
C GLN A 86 4.11 7.33 -5.84
N GLU A 87 4.44 6.29 -5.06
CA GLU A 87 3.59 5.11 -4.89
C GLU A 87 2.21 5.53 -4.34
N TRP A 88 2.16 6.24 -3.22
CA TRP A 88 0.92 6.55 -2.50
C TRP A 88 0.02 7.61 -3.14
N THR A 89 0.58 8.59 -3.89
CA THR A 89 -0.24 9.62 -4.52
C THR A 89 -0.96 9.13 -5.77
N ASP A 90 -0.37 8.15 -6.45
CA ASP A 90 -0.84 7.70 -7.75
C ASP A 90 -1.72 6.44 -7.64
N LEU A 91 -1.64 5.73 -6.50
CA LEU A 91 -2.43 4.52 -6.26
C LEU A 91 -3.93 4.81 -6.25
N THR A 92 -4.64 4.08 -7.11
CA THR A 92 -6.09 3.99 -7.16
C THR A 92 -6.61 2.88 -6.24
N HIS A 93 -7.90 2.94 -5.92
CA HIS A 93 -8.54 1.86 -5.16
C HIS A 93 -8.53 0.52 -5.93
N GLU A 94 -8.63 0.58 -7.26
CA GLU A 94 -8.58 -0.60 -8.11
C GLU A 94 -7.20 -1.26 -8.08
N GLU A 95 -6.12 -0.48 -8.15
CA GLU A 95 -4.74 -0.99 -8.01
C GLU A 95 -4.51 -1.64 -6.64
N LEU A 96 -4.95 -1.00 -5.55
CA LEU A 96 -4.86 -1.59 -4.21
C LEU A 96 -5.64 -2.92 -4.10
N THR A 97 -6.80 -2.99 -4.75
CA THR A 97 -7.62 -4.21 -4.81
C THR A 97 -6.91 -5.30 -5.60
N ALA A 98 -6.33 -4.95 -6.75
CA ALA A 98 -5.54 -5.86 -7.58
C ALA A 98 -4.39 -6.47 -6.78
N THR A 99 -3.60 -5.63 -6.12
CA THR A 99 -2.46 -6.10 -5.33
C THR A 99 -2.90 -6.97 -4.16
N TRP A 100 -4.00 -6.64 -3.48
CA TRP A 100 -4.54 -7.52 -2.44
C TRP A 100 -4.88 -8.92 -2.95
N VAL A 101 -5.56 -9.03 -4.10
CA VAL A 101 -5.91 -10.32 -4.71
C VAL A 101 -4.65 -11.12 -5.04
N PHE A 102 -3.66 -10.48 -5.66
CA PHE A 102 -2.42 -11.16 -6.09
C PHE A 102 -1.55 -11.56 -4.90
N THR A 103 -1.42 -10.71 -3.88
CA THR A 103 -0.76 -11.04 -2.62
C THR A 103 -1.43 -12.25 -1.95
N ARG A 104 -2.76 -12.30 -1.89
CA ARG A 104 -3.50 -13.45 -1.34
C ARG A 104 -3.18 -14.74 -2.11
N ILE A 105 -3.23 -14.70 -3.45
CA ILE A 105 -2.90 -15.84 -4.30
C ILE A 105 -1.46 -16.31 -4.06
N THR A 106 -0.51 -15.37 -4.00
CA THR A 106 0.92 -15.65 -3.73
C THR A 106 1.09 -16.36 -2.39
N ARG A 107 0.43 -15.88 -1.35
CA ARG A 107 0.50 -16.49 -0.01
C ARG A 107 -0.09 -17.90 0.02
N GLU A 108 -1.22 -18.10 -0.65
CA GLU A 108 -1.83 -19.43 -0.74
C GLU A 108 -0.96 -20.41 -1.54
N LEU A 109 -0.32 -19.95 -2.62
CA LEU A 109 0.65 -20.73 -3.40
C LEU A 109 1.83 -21.17 -2.52
N LEU A 110 2.46 -20.22 -1.82
CA LEU A 110 3.61 -20.50 -0.96
C LEU A 110 3.26 -21.37 0.25
N ALA A 111 2.05 -21.24 0.78
CA ALA A 111 1.56 -22.06 1.88
C ALA A 111 1.07 -23.46 1.44
N GLY A 112 1.07 -23.77 0.14
CA GLY A 112 0.49 -25.00 -0.39
C GLY A 112 -1.02 -25.12 -0.12
N ARG A 113 -1.72 -23.99 0.03
CA ARG A 113 -3.16 -23.90 0.35
C ARG A 113 -4.02 -23.60 -0.87
N LEU A 114 -3.44 -23.57 -2.07
CA LEU A 114 -4.23 -23.46 -3.27
C LEU A 114 -5.17 -24.66 -3.39
N PRO A 115 -6.43 -24.44 -3.82
CA PRO A 115 -7.33 -25.53 -4.10
C PRO A 115 -6.75 -26.49 -5.16
N HIS A 116 -7.03 -27.79 -5.04
CA HIS A 116 -6.56 -28.82 -5.97
C HIS A 116 -7.01 -28.63 -7.43
N TYR A 117 -8.04 -27.81 -7.66
CA TYR A 117 -8.57 -27.44 -8.97
C TYR A 117 -8.04 -26.10 -9.50
N ALA A 118 -7.16 -25.42 -8.76
CA ALA A 118 -6.53 -24.19 -9.24
C ALA A 118 -5.63 -24.51 -10.46
N PRO A 119 -5.42 -23.56 -11.38
CA PRO A 119 -4.48 -23.73 -12.49
C PRO A 119 -3.13 -24.22 -11.97
N ALA A 120 -2.59 -25.26 -12.61
CA ALA A 120 -1.29 -25.80 -12.23
C ALA A 120 -0.17 -24.83 -12.63
N LEU A 121 0.81 -24.66 -11.75
CA LEU A 121 2.06 -23.98 -12.06
C LEU A 121 3.15 -25.02 -12.31
N GLU A 122 3.98 -24.80 -13.32
CA GLU A 122 5.11 -25.69 -13.62
C GLU A 122 6.02 -25.84 -12.40
N GLN A 123 6.45 -27.08 -12.11
CA GLN A 123 7.19 -27.40 -10.89
C GLN A 123 8.49 -26.61 -10.75
N GLU A 124 9.19 -26.36 -11.86
CA GLU A 124 10.43 -25.58 -11.88
C GLU A 124 10.18 -24.11 -11.47
N LEU A 125 9.12 -23.51 -12.01
CA LEU A 125 8.73 -22.13 -11.70
C LEU A 125 8.22 -22.02 -10.26
N LEU A 126 7.47 -23.02 -9.79
CA LEU A 126 7.04 -23.12 -8.40
C LEU A 126 8.24 -23.20 -7.45
N ALA A 127 9.23 -24.05 -7.75
CA ALA A 127 10.43 -24.19 -6.92
C ALA A 127 11.21 -22.87 -6.84
N LYS A 128 11.29 -22.12 -7.95
CA LYS A 128 11.88 -20.77 -7.95
C LYS A 128 11.09 -19.83 -7.03
N ILE A 129 9.76 -19.78 -7.15
CA ILE A 129 8.92 -18.91 -6.31
C ILE A 129 9.04 -19.28 -4.82
N GLN A 130 9.03 -20.57 -4.50
CA GLN A 130 9.17 -21.07 -3.12
C GLN A 130 10.54 -20.78 -2.51
N SER A 131 11.58 -20.60 -3.33
CA SER A 131 12.90 -20.17 -2.84
C SER A 131 12.92 -18.72 -2.31
N PHE A 132 11.88 -17.93 -2.63
CA PHE A 132 11.72 -16.59 -2.09
C PHE A 132 11.01 -16.65 -0.74
N ILE A 133 11.78 -16.36 0.32
CA ILE A 133 11.23 -16.01 1.62
C ILE A 133 10.53 -14.64 1.45
N LEU A 134 9.21 -14.63 1.54
CA LEU A 134 8.48 -13.40 1.88
C LEU A 134 8.73 -13.15 3.36
N ASP A 135 9.28 -11.99 3.71
CA ASP A 135 9.32 -11.59 5.11
C ASP A 135 7.86 -11.55 5.62
N PRO A 136 7.55 -12.23 6.75
CA PRO A 136 6.23 -12.21 7.35
C PRO A 136 6.01 -10.86 8.03
N LEU A 137 5.89 -9.78 7.26
CA LEU A 137 5.55 -8.45 7.75
C LEU A 137 4.03 -8.20 7.75
N GLU A 138 3.23 -9.18 7.31
CA GLU A 138 1.77 -9.08 7.27
C GLU A 138 1.06 -9.44 8.58
N ASP A 139 1.79 -9.74 9.66
CA ASP A 139 1.22 -10.08 10.97
C ASP A 139 1.13 -8.87 11.92
N VAL A 140 1.31 -7.65 11.41
CA VAL A 140 1.11 -6.45 12.21
C VAL A 140 -0.38 -6.17 12.33
N GLU A 141 -0.92 -6.42 13.52
CA GLU A 141 -2.32 -6.18 13.90
C GLU A 141 -2.61 -4.67 14.03
N PHE A 142 -2.51 -3.92 12.92
CA PHE A 142 -2.69 -2.46 12.91
C PHE A 142 -4.03 -2.02 13.48
N SER A 143 -5.09 -2.81 13.27
CA SER A 143 -6.41 -2.55 13.85
C SER A 143 -6.36 -2.55 15.38
N GLN A 144 -5.66 -3.52 15.97
CA GLN A 144 -5.48 -3.61 17.42
C GLN A 144 -4.55 -2.50 17.93
N ILE A 145 -3.42 -2.25 17.25
CA ILE A 145 -2.46 -1.21 17.61
C ILE A 145 -3.12 0.18 17.61
N CYS A 146 -3.92 0.48 16.58
CA CYS A 146 -4.66 1.72 16.47
C CYS A 146 -5.70 1.88 17.60
N ALA A 147 -6.45 0.80 17.88
CA ALA A 147 -7.46 0.78 18.94
C ALA A 147 -6.84 0.98 20.35
N ASP A 148 -5.69 0.35 20.59
CA ASP A 148 -5.02 0.37 21.89
C ASP A 148 -4.25 1.66 22.17
N SER A 149 -3.94 2.46 21.15
CA SER A 149 -3.25 3.72 21.34
C SER A 149 -4.00 4.64 22.30
N ARG A 150 -3.29 5.33 23.18
CA ARG A 150 -3.89 6.23 24.19
C ARG A 150 -3.33 7.65 24.11
N THR A 151 -2.57 7.96 23.07
CA THR A 151 -1.98 9.28 22.94
C THR A 151 -3.06 10.34 22.75
N LYS A 152 -2.74 11.59 23.08
CA LYS A 152 -3.68 12.71 22.92
C LYS A 152 -4.13 12.84 21.46
N TRP A 153 -3.21 12.69 20.52
CA TRP A 153 -3.50 12.84 19.11
C TRP A 153 -4.36 11.69 18.55
N ASP A 154 -4.04 10.44 18.88
CA ASP A 154 -4.81 9.30 18.35
C ASP A 154 -6.22 9.20 18.94
N ARG A 155 -6.42 9.76 20.15
CA ARG A 155 -7.76 9.98 20.70
C ARG A 155 -8.51 11.11 19.97
N TYR A 156 -7.81 12.17 19.59
CA TYR A 156 -8.40 13.26 18.79
C TYR A 156 -8.83 12.77 17.40
N THR A 157 -7.98 12.01 16.69
CA THR A 157 -8.37 11.47 15.38
C THR A 157 -9.60 10.58 15.48
N ARG A 158 -9.74 9.80 16.56
CA ARG A 158 -10.95 9.04 16.91
C ARG A 158 -12.22 9.88 17.08
N THR A 159 -12.10 11.11 17.58
CA THR A 159 -13.27 11.98 17.75
C THR A 159 -13.73 12.59 16.43
N LEU A 160 -12.88 12.62 15.39
CA LEU A 160 -13.24 13.17 14.09
C LEU A 160 -14.28 12.30 13.37
N GLU A 161 -14.19 10.99 13.54
CA GLU A 161 -15.13 10.02 13.00
C GLU A 161 -14.89 8.64 13.65
N PRO A 162 -15.91 7.99 14.25
CA PRO A 162 -15.75 6.70 14.93
C PRO A 162 -15.18 5.58 14.05
N SER A 163 -15.45 5.59 12.74
CA SER A 163 -14.95 4.57 11.80
C SER A 163 -13.53 4.82 11.29
N LEU A 164 -13.00 6.03 11.47
CA LEU A 164 -11.71 6.44 10.94
C LEU A 164 -10.52 5.58 11.42
N PRO A 165 -10.43 5.13 12.67
CA PRO A 165 -9.33 4.26 13.12
C PRO A 165 -9.24 2.97 12.30
N GLY A 166 -10.39 2.34 12.03
CA GLY A 166 -10.46 1.15 11.18
C GLY A 166 -10.00 1.46 9.76
N ALA A 167 -10.51 2.55 9.18
CA ALA A 167 -10.10 2.97 7.84
C ALA A 167 -8.60 3.27 7.73
N LEU A 168 -7.99 3.90 8.74
CA LEU A 168 -6.54 4.16 8.76
C LEU A 168 -5.73 2.86 8.93
N ALA A 169 -6.20 1.92 9.74
CA ALA A 169 -5.59 0.60 9.84
C ALA A 169 -5.67 -0.16 8.51
N ASP A 170 -6.81 -0.12 7.82
CA ASP A 170 -6.99 -0.74 6.50
C ASP A 170 -6.06 -0.13 5.45
N VAL A 171 -5.85 1.20 5.50
CA VAL A 171 -4.89 1.90 4.64
C VAL A 171 -3.45 1.45 4.96
N ALA A 172 -3.07 1.35 6.24
CA ALA A 172 -1.75 0.84 6.64
C ALA A 172 -1.52 -0.61 6.16
N ILE A 173 -2.52 -1.47 6.33
CA ILE A 173 -2.47 -2.87 5.87
C ILE A 173 -2.29 -2.90 4.34
N SER A 174 -3.11 -2.15 3.62
CA SER A 174 -3.02 -2.06 2.16
C SER A 174 -1.65 -1.55 1.73
N ALA A 175 -1.06 -0.64 2.50
CA ALA A 175 0.23 -0.05 2.22
C ALA A 175 1.41 -0.99 2.38
N VAL A 176 1.43 -1.73 3.48
CA VAL A 176 2.44 -2.74 3.71
C VAL A 176 2.32 -3.85 2.65
N ARG A 177 1.09 -4.26 2.31
CA ARG A 177 0.85 -5.29 1.28
C ARG A 177 1.32 -4.87 -0.10
N GLU A 178 0.98 -3.65 -0.53
CA GLU A 178 1.41 -3.10 -1.82
C GLU A 178 2.93 -3.12 -1.94
N ARG A 179 3.62 -2.54 -0.95
CA ARG A 179 5.08 -2.49 -0.93
C ARG A 179 5.70 -3.88 -0.94
N ASN A 180 5.20 -4.79 -0.11
CA ASN A 180 5.74 -6.14 -0.02
C ASN A 180 5.55 -6.92 -1.33
N PHE A 181 4.39 -6.77 -1.96
CA PHE A 181 4.14 -7.39 -3.26
C PHE A 181 5.06 -6.81 -4.34
N ASN A 182 5.27 -5.50 -4.35
CA ASN A 182 6.20 -4.86 -5.28
C ASN A 182 7.65 -5.34 -5.07
N LEU A 183 8.11 -5.45 -3.82
CA LEU A 183 9.43 -6.00 -3.50
C LEU A 183 9.56 -7.46 -3.94
N PHE A 184 8.53 -8.28 -3.67
CA PHE A 184 8.47 -9.65 -4.15
C PHE A 184 8.55 -9.72 -5.67
N TRP A 185 7.70 -8.98 -6.37
CA TRP A 185 7.62 -8.99 -7.82
C TRP A 185 8.92 -8.49 -8.47
N ASN A 186 9.54 -7.46 -7.93
CA ASN A 186 10.83 -6.95 -8.40
C ASN A 186 11.92 -8.01 -8.26
N LYS A 187 12.00 -8.66 -7.09
CA LYS A 187 12.98 -9.72 -6.82
C LYS A 187 12.77 -10.94 -7.71
N MET A 188 11.51 -11.35 -7.89
CA MET A 188 11.11 -12.38 -8.85
C MET A 188 11.53 -12.00 -10.26
N SER A 189 11.27 -10.76 -10.67
CA SER A 189 11.52 -10.27 -12.02
C SER A 189 13.00 -10.19 -12.38
N MET A 190 13.87 -10.05 -11.39
CA MET A 190 15.33 -10.14 -11.56
C MET A 190 15.83 -11.59 -11.71
N THR A 191 15.04 -12.57 -11.27
CA THR A 191 15.45 -13.99 -11.22
C THR A 191 14.86 -14.79 -12.37
N LEU A 192 13.64 -14.46 -12.80
CA LEU A 192 12.94 -15.15 -13.87
C LEU A 192 13.35 -14.65 -15.26
N SER A 193 13.35 -15.58 -16.22
CA SER A 193 13.43 -15.20 -17.63
C SER A 193 12.21 -14.37 -18.05
N VAL A 194 12.29 -13.72 -19.22
CA VAL A 194 11.15 -12.99 -19.80
C VAL A 194 9.94 -13.92 -19.97
N GLU A 195 10.15 -15.12 -20.53
CA GLU A 195 9.13 -16.14 -20.77
C GLU A 195 8.53 -16.67 -19.47
N GLU A 196 9.36 -16.88 -18.44
CA GLU A 196 8.90 -17.28 -17.12
C GLU A 196 8.02 -16.23 -16.45
N ARG A 197 8.37 -14.94 -16.59
CA ARG A 197 7.53 -13.84 -16.11
C ARG A 197 6.18 -13.83 -16.79
N TYR A 198 6.13 -13.97 -18.11
CA TYR A 198 4.86 -14.05 -18.83
C TYR A 198 4.00 -15.24 -18.40
N ARG A 199 4.59 -16.43 -18.29
CA ARG A 199 3.88 -17.62 -17.78
C ARG A 199 3.34 -17.42 -16.37
N LEU A 200 4.11 -16.76 -15.50
CA LEU A 200 3.65 -16.44 -14.14
C LEU A 200 2.49 -15.43 -14.15
N VAL A 201 2.55 -14.38 -14.96
CA VAL A 201 1.45 -13.41 -15.14
C VAL A 201 0.19 -14.12 -15.64
N ASP A 202 0.32 -14.96 -16.67
CA ASP A 202 -0.80 -15.73 -17.23
C ASP A 202 -1.41 -16.68 -16.19
N TRP A 203 -0.57 -17.31 -15.37
CA TRP A 203 -1.01 -18.16 -14.27
C TRP A 203 -1.78 -17.37 -13.19
N TYR A 204 -1.29 -16.18 -12.80
CA TYR A 204 -2.03 -15.32 -11.86
C TYR A 204 -3.39 -14.95 -12.43
N ARG A 205 -3.43 -14.50 -13.70
CA ARG A 205 -4.68 -14.16 -14.40
C ARG A 205 -5.64 -15.33 -14.37
N ALA A 206 -5.22 -16.51 -14.84
CA ALA A 206 -6.05 -17.71 -14.83
C ALA A 206 -6.57 -18.04 -13.42
N THR A 207 -5.75 -17.85 -12.39
CA THR A 207 -6.14 -18.09 -10.99
C THR A 207 -7.17 -17.07 -10.49
N VAL A 208 -7.05 -15.80 -10.88
CA VAL A 208 -8.04 -14.75 -10.59
C VAL A 208 -9.39 -15.07 -11.26
N ARG A 209 -9.39 -15.39 -12.56
CA ARG A 209 -10.62 -15.78 -13.30
C ARG A 209 -11.31 -16.96 -12.63
N PHE A 210 -10.52 -17.97 -12.30
CA PHE A 210 -11.00 -19.19 -11.69
C PHE A 210 -11.72 -18.92 -10.34
N ARG A 211 -11.25 -17.93 -9.56
CA ARG A 211 -11.85 -17.54 -8.28
C ARG A 211 -13.12 -16.68 -8.43
N GLY A 212 -13.44 -16.22 -9.63
CA GLY A 212 -14.49 -15.23 -9.84
C GLY A 212 -14.13 -13.84 -9.30
N ASP A 213 -12.84 -13.58 -9.07
CA ASP A 213 -12.32 -12.25 -8.77
C ASP A 213 -12.30 -11.40 -10.07
N ARG A 214 -12.27 -10.07 -9.96
CA ARG A 214 -12.24 -9.16 -11.13
C ARG A 214 -10.98 -9.37 -11.99
N GLU A 215 -11.17 -9.78 -13.25
CA GLU A 215 -10.07 -10.11 -14.17
C GLU A 215 -9.33 -8.89 -14.73
N ASP A 216 -9.98 -7.72 -14.72
CA ASP A 216 -9.44 -6.46 -15.20
C ASP A 216 -8.46 -5.80 -14.21
N LEU A 217 -8.31 -6.40 -13.02
CA LEU A 217 -7.40 -5.93 -11.99
C LEU A 217 -6.02 -6.54 -12.16
N ILE A 218 -5.05 -5.73 -12.60
CA ILE A 218 -3.63 -6.09 -12.68
C ILE A 218 -2.84 -5.12 -11.79
N PRO A 219 -1.98 -5.63 -10.87
CA PRO A 219 -1.11 -4.77 -10.08
C PRO A 219 -0.20 -3.92 -10.98
N ARG A 220 0.04 -2.67 -10.60
CA ARG A 220 0.83 -1.69 -11.38
C ARG A 220 2.21 -2.22 -11.77
N CYS A 221 2.87 -2.96 -10.87
CA CYS A 221 4.18 -3.56 -11.12
C CYS A 221 4.19 -4.66 -12.20
N MET A 222 3.02 -5.20 -12.55
CA MET A 222 2.84 -6.24 -13.57
C MET A 222 2.35 -5.70 -14.92
N CYS A 223 1.89 -4.45 -14.99
CA CYS A 223 1.32 -3.84 -16.21
C CYS A 223 2.30 -3.78 -17.40
N ILE A 224 3.62 -3.79 -17.17
CA ILE A 224 4.61 -3.83 -18.27
C ILE A 224 4.55 -5.12 -19.10
N TYR A 225 3.93 -6.18 -18.56
CA TYR A 225 3.74 -7.46 -19.23
C TYR A 225 2.37 -7.60 -19.90
N ASP A 226 1.53 -6.56 -19.82
CA ASP A 226 0.17 -6.55 -20.35
C ASP A 226 0.10 -6.21 -21.85
N ARG A 227 1.11 -5.53 -22.40
CA ARG A 227 1.12 -5.02 -23.79
C ARG A 227 1.36 -6.08 -24.88
N ARG A 228 0.99 -7.34 -24.66
CA ARG A 228 1.05 -8.37 -25.72
C ARG A 228 -0.11 -8.26 -26.72
N ASP A 229 -1.18 -7.54 -26.38
CA ASP A 229 -2.37 -7.49 -27.22
C ASP A 229 -2.40 -6.31 -28.22
N GLU A 230 -1.51 -5.32 -28.12
CA GLU A 230 -1.54 -4.12 -28.99
C GLU A 230 -0.56 -4.17 -30.19
N ASN A 231 0.37 -5.12 -30.24
CA ASN A 231 1.36 -5.22 -31.34
C ASN A 231 1.18 -6.47 -32.22
N SER A 232 0.04 -7.16 -32.11
CA SER A 232 -0.29 -8.33 -32.94
C SER A 232 -1.35 -8.03 -34.01
N GLY A 233 -1.59 -6.75 -34.32
CA GLY A 233 -2.52 -6.27 -35.35
C GLY A 233 -1.83 -5.85 -36.64
#